data_AF-A0A2N2AJI9-F1
#
_entry.id   AF-A0A2N2AJI9-F1
#
_cell.length_a   1.000
_cell.length_b   1.000
_cell.length_c   1.000
_cell.angle_alpha   90.00
_cell.angle_beta   90.00
_cell.angle_gamma   90.00
#
_symmetry.space_group_name_H-M   'P 1'
#
loop_
_entity.id
_entity.type
_entity.pdbx_description
1 polymer ?
#
loop_
_entity_poly.entity_id
_entity_poly.type
_entity_poly.pdbx_seq_one_letter_code
_entity_poly.pdbx_strand_id
1 'polypeptide(L)'
;MRQLIAHLIQQALRAIGIRTLDRQYLMSYSLIFIFAAIVAASLYFSISTDATSINVAGAQRMLSQKVAKEALLAGQGVESRDTVLATIRQFEGAHRALLEGDAQRGMRAVKDAAVRTQLQKVEQLWQAYKQDILAYIEQPDAEHLRAIQQRSPVVLKEMNAGVTMMEDIAKKDVESQRMLALVMTGGILLLVTFGRMFGMTVLMQQIYRLREHLKSVGQGDFSHSLEVENTENEIGQMFAAYNDMVVHMGQIVGGVTQGTAQVSGTIDSVAQRLEETMRGVQRQHSEIDQVATAMNEMAATVQEVARNTSLTAEAAGQAKEEAENGRRVVAQTIDSIDSLAQQVEQGAGVMAQLEEDSREVGQVLEVINGIAAPWRSARRNPPRRSAP
;
A
#
# COMPACT_ATOMS: atom_id res chain seq x y z
N MET A 1 30.76 -8.99 -24.06
CA MET A 1 31.90 -9.42 -23.21
C MET A 1 31.67 -9.15 -21.72
N ARG A 2 31.65 -7.90 -21.21
CA ARG A 2 31.56 -7.62 -19.74
C ARG A 2 30.41 -8.35 -19.01
N GLN A 3 29.18 -8.28 -19.52
CA GLN A 3 28.03 -8.98 -18.93
C GLN A 3 28.20 -10.51 -18.93
N LEU A 4 28.81 -11.08 -19.97
CA LEU A 4 29.06 -12.53 -20.07
C LEU A 4 30.07 -12.99 -19.00
N ILE A 5 31.11 -12.19 -18.73
CA ILE A 5 32.05 -12.44 -17.62
C ILE A 5 31.32 -12.35 -16.26
N ALA A 6 30.48 -11.33 -16.06
CA ALA A 6 29.73 -11.19 -14.82
C ALA A 6 28.73 -12.34 -14.60
N HIS A 7 28.09 -12.84 -15.67
CA HIS A 7 27.17 -13.97 -15.61
C HIS A 7 27.91 -15.29 -15.31
N LEU A 8 29.09 -15.52 -15.90
CA LEU A 8 29.96 -16.65 -15.55
C LEU A 8 30.42 -16.60 -14.08
N ILE A 9 30.79 -15.41 -13.58
CA ILE A 9 31.14 -15.20 -12.17
C ILE A 9 29.94 -15.52 -11.27
N GLN A 10 28.73 -15.07 -11.62
CA GLN A 10 27.52 -15.40 -10.87
C GLN A 10 27.19 -16.89 -10.91
N GLN A 11 27.36 -17.59 -12.04
CA GLN A 11 27.17 -19.04 -12.13
C GLN A 11 28.17 -19.79 -11.23
N ALA A 12 29.45 -19.41 -11.24
CA ALA A 12 30.47 -19.99 -10.36
C ALA A 12 30.17 -19.74 -8.87
N LEU A 13 29.74 -18.53 -8.50
CA LEU A 13 29.36 -18.19 -7.13
C LEU A 13 28.10 -18.97 -6.68
N ARG A 14 27.09 -19.11 -7.54
CA ARG A 14 25.90 -19.96 -7.26
C ARG A 14 26.26 -21.43 -7.09
N ALA A 15 27.22 -21.97 -7.85
CA ALA A 15 27.70 -23.35 -7.71
C ALA A 15 28.37 -23.60 -6.34
N ILE A 16 28.95 -22.57 -5.73
CA ILE A 16 29.52 -22.59 -4.37
C ILE A 16 28.45 -22.21 -3.30
N GLY A 17 27.17 -22.08 -3.69
CA GLY A 17 26.04 -21.77 -2.80
C GLY A 17 25.84 -20.27 -2.51
N ILE A 18 26.62 -19.39 -3.14
CA ILE A 18 26.62 -17.94 -2.90
C ILE A 18 25.60 -17.26 -3.82
N ARG A 19 24.31 -17.45 -3.51
CA ARG A 19 23.16 -17.08 -4.35
C ARG A 19 22.76 -15.59 -4.26
N THR A 20 22.84 -14.98 -3.08
CA THR A 20 22.47 -13.57 -2.84
C THR A 20 23.65 -12.63 -3.09
N LEU A 21 23.38 -11.38 -3.50
CA LEU A 21 24.40 -10.38 -3.78
C LEU A 21 25.16 -9.97 -2.51
N ASP A 22 24.47 -9.83 -1.37
CA ASP A 22 25.10 -9.57 -0.07
C ASP A 22 26.21 -10.58 0.24
N ARG A 23 25.94 -11.88 0.10
CA ARG A 23 26.94 -12.95 0.33
C ARG A 23 28.10 -12.90 -0.67
N GLN A 24 27.88 -12.43 -1.90
CA GLN A 24 28.93 -12.25 -2.90
C GLN A 24 29.86 -11.09 -2.51
N TYR A 25 29.30 -9.97 -2.04
CA TYR A 25 30.09 -8.86 -1.49
C TYR A 25 30.82 -9.26 -0.21
N LEU A 26 30.14 -9.92 0.73
CA LEU A 26 30.74 -10.42 1.98
C LEU A 26 31.92 -11.34 1.70
N MET A 27 31.80 -12.32 0.79
CA MET A 27 32.92 -13.17 0.37
C MET A 27 34.10 -12.35 -0.14
N SER A 28 33.86 -11.32 -0.96
CA SER A 28 34.92 -10.46 -1.51
C SER A 28 35.64 -9.67 -0.40
N TYR A 29 34.90 -9.14 0.59
CA TYR A 29 35.48 -8.46 1.73
C TYR A 29 36.24 -9.40 2.66
N SER A 30 35.74 -10.61 2.91
CA SER A 30 36.47 -11.65 3.65
C SER A 30 37.80 -12.02 2.98
N LEU A 31 37.81 -12.16 1.64
CA LEU A 31 39.04 -12.49 0.90
C LEU A 31 40.05 -11.33 0.94
N ILE A 32 39.60 -10.08 0.79
CA ILE A 32 40.43 -8.88 0.95
C ILE A 32 41.00 -8.80 2.37
N PHE A 33 40.20 -9.07 3.40
CA PHE A 33 40.64 -9.09 4.80
C PHE A 33 41.66 -10.19 5.06
N ILE A 34 41.46 -11.40 4.54
CA ILE A 34 42.44 -12.51 4.63
C ILE A 34 43.76 -12.10 3.98
N PHE A 35 43.74 -11.48 2.80
CA PHE A 35 44.97 -11.02 2.14
C PHE A 35 45.68 -9.93 2.95
N ALA A 36 44.94 -8.96 3.49
CA ALA A 36 45.49 -7.91 4.35
C ALA A 36 46.08 -8.47 5.65
N ALA A 37 45.41 -9.45 6.27
CA ALA A 37 45.87 -10.12 7.48
C ALA A 37 47.16 -10.94 7.24
N ILE A 38 47.29 -11.61 6.08
CA ILE A 38 48.51 -12.32 5.70
C ILE A 38 49.68 -11.33 5.50
N VAL A 39 49.45 -10.18 4.86
CA VAL A 39 50.47 -9.12 4.72
C VAL A 39 50.87 -8.58 6.10
N ALA A 40 49.90 -8.26 6.96
CA ALA A 40 50.17 -7.75 8.31
C ALA A 40 50.96 -8.75 9.16
N ALA A 41 50.61 -10.05 9.12
CA ALA A 41 51.35 -11.11 9.79
C ALA A 41 52.78 -11.26 9.24
N SER A 42 52.94 -11.25 7.90
CA SER A 42 54.25 -11.33 7.25
C SER A 42 55.17 -10.18 7.67
N LEU A 43 54.65 -8.96 7.79
CA LEU A 43 55.41 -7.79 8.25
C LEU A 43 55.72 -7.87 9.75
N TYR A 44 54.77 -8.33 10.58
CA TYR A 44 54.96 -8.46 12.03
C TYR A 44 56.06 -9.46 12.39
N PHE A 45 56.07 -10.64 11.76
CA PHE A 45 57.11 -11.65 12.04
C PHE A 45 58.50 -11.24 11.52
N SER A 46 58.56 -10.54 10.38
CA SER A 46 59.80 -10.05 9.74
C SER A 46 60.68 -9.19 10.64
N ILE A 47 60.07 -8.22 11.34
CA ILE A 47 60.78 -7.10 12.01
C ILE A 47 61.71 -7.53 13.17
N SER A 48 61.63 -8.78 13.64
CA SER A 48 62.04 -9.13 15.02
C SER A 48 63.37 -9.87 15.22
N THR A 49 63.99 -10.51 14.21
CA THR A 49 65.05 -11.51 14.47
C THR A 49 66.45 -11.21 13.92
N ASP A 50 66.55 -10.60 12.74
CA ASP A 50 67.77 -10.79 11.93
C ASP A 50 68.80 -9.68 12.14
N ALA A 51 68.35 -8.42 12.28
CA ALA A 51 69.22 -7.26 12.43
C ALA A 51 70.16 -7.35 13.65
N THR A 52 69.65 -7.78 14.81
CA THR A 52 70.46 -7.97 16.02
C THR A 52 71.49 -9.09 15.84
N SER A 53 71.10 -10.16 15.16
CA SER A 53 71.95 -11.32 14.89
C SER A 53 73.11 -10.96 13.94
N ILE A 54 72.83 -10.20 12.87
CA ILE A 54 73.84 -9.67 11.95
C ILE A 54 74.78 -8.70 12.66
N ASN A 55 74.25 -7.79 13.49
CA ASN A 55 75.08 -6.85 14.26
C ASN A 55 76.07 -7.58 15.20
N VAL A 56 75.64 -8.67 15.86
CA VAL A 56 76.53 -9.47 16.72
C VAL A 56 77.55 -10.28 15.92
N ALA A 57 77.19 -10.82 14.76
CA ALA A 57 78.14 -11.47 13.86
C ALA A 57 79.18 -10.48 13.30
N GLY A 58 78.75 -9.27 12.90
CA GLY A 58 79.64 -8.18 12.51
C GLY A 58 80.58 -7.73 13.65
N ALA A 59 80.07 -7.71 14.89
CA ALA A 59 80.89 -7.47 16.08
C ALA A 59 81.89 -8.61 16.32
N GLN A 60 81.55 -9.88 16.09
CA GLN A 60 82.52 -10.99 16.19
C GLN A 60 83.70 -10.83 15.22
N ARG A 61 83.44 -10.39 13.98
CA ARG A 61 84.50 -10.09 12.99
C ARG A 61 85.44 -8.99 13.48
N MET A 62 84.91 -7.96 14.14
CA MET A 62 85.72 -6.91 14.77
C MET A 62 86.51 -7.46 15.97
N LEU A 63 85.87 -8.27 16.82
CA LEU A 63 86.47 -8.82 18.03
C LEU A 63 87.62 -9.79 17.74
N SER A 64 87.57 -10.60 16.68
CA SER A 64 88.69 -11.47 16.31
C SER A 64 89.93 -10.68 15.86
N GLN A 65 89.75 -9.60 15.09
CA GLN A 65 90.83 -8.66 14.74
C GLN A 65 91.34 -7.91 15.97
N LYS A 66 90.44 -7.53 16.88
CA LYS A 66 90.77 -6.81 18.10
C LYS A 66 91.64 -7.67 19.01
N VAL A 67 91.25 -8.91 19.33
CA VAL A 67 92.07 -9.83 20.15
C VAL A 67 93.44 -10.07 19.51
N ALA A 68 93.55 -10.15 18.18
CA ALA A 68 94.83 -10.26 17.49
C ALA A 68 95.76 -9.08 17.81
N LYS A 69 95.24 -7.85 17.77
CA LYS A 69 95.98 -6.62 18.08
C LYS A 69 96.34 -6.53 19.57
N GLU A 70 95.37 -6.77 20.45
CA GLU A 70 95.55 -6.65 21.90
C GLU A 70 96.55 -7.70 22.42
N ALA A 71 96.53 -8.93 21.90
CA ALA A 71 97.52 -9.96 22.22
C ALA A 71 98.96 -9.55 21.83
N LEU A 72 99.13 -8.94 20.65
CA LEU A 72 100.44 -8.42 20.20
C LEU A 72 100.94 -7.28 21.09
N LEU A 73 100.05 -6.38 21.52
CA LEU A 73 100.41 -5.27 22.41
C LEU A 73 100.68 -5.75 23.85
N ALA A 74 99.95 -6.75 24.34
CA ALA A 74 100.21 -7.36 25.64
C ALA A 74 101.57 -8.10 25.67
N GLY A 75 101.92 -8.84 24.61
CA GLY A 75 103.25 -9.44 24.47
C GLY A 75 104.41 -8.45 24.34
N GLN A 76 104.10 -7.17 24.03
CA GLN A 76 105.05 -6.04 24.05
C GLN A 76 105.02 -5.23 25.36
N GLY A 77 104.18 -5.62 26.34
CA GLY A 77 104.01 -4.89 27.60
C GLY A 77 103.24 -3.56 27.47
N VAL A 78 102.57 -3.31 26.35
CA VAL A 78 101.83 -2.06 26.05
C VAL A 78 100.37 -2.14 26.50
N GLU A 79 99.76 -3.34 26.51
CA GLU A 79 98.40 -3.58 27.01
C GLU A 79 98.38 -4.62 28.15
N SER A 80 97.32 -4.62 28.96
CA SER A 80 97.17 -5.57 30.06
C SER A 80 96.58 -6.91 29.59
N ARG A 81 97.05 -8.01 30.20
CA ARG A 81 96.51 -9.36 29.99
C ARG A 81 94.99 -9.43 30.17
N ASP A 82 94.45 -8.69 31.15
CA ASP A 82 93.01 -8.60 31.42
C ASP A 82 92.19 -8.02 30.27
N THR A 83 92.79 -7.14 29.45
CA THR A 83 92.13 -6.54 28.27
C THR A 83 91.91 -7.61 27.20
N VAL A 84 92.97 -8.38 26.88
CA VAL A 84 92.90 -9.53 25.97
C VAL A 84 91.86 -10.56 26.47
N LEU A 85 91.88 -10.89 27.77
CA LEU A 85 90.94 -11.81 28.40
C LEU A 85 89.49 -11.26 28.44
N ALA A 86 89.29 -9.95 28.48
CA ALA A 86 87.97 -9.33 28.36
C ALA A 86 87.43 -9.44 26.93
N THR A 87 88.25 -9.14 25.92
CA THR A 87 87.81 -9.22 24.51
C THR A 87 87.63 -10.68 24.04
N ILE A 88 88.42 -11.64 24.54
CA ILE A 88 88.16 -13.08 24.36
C ILE A 88 86.77 -13.46 24.90
N ARG A 89 86.42 -13.03 26.13
CA ARG A 89 85.09 -13.29 26.72
C ARG A 89 83.96 -12.60 25.93
N GLN A 90 84.20 -11.41 25.38
CA GLN A 90 83.24 -10.74 24.49
C GLN A 90 83.02 -11.52 23.19
N PHE A 91 84.08 -12.05 22.58
CA PHE A 91 83.98 -12.89 21.38
C PHE A 91 83.20 -14.18 21.65
N GLU A 92 83.53 -14.90 22.73
CA GLU A 92 82.88 -16.18 23.07
C GLU A 92 81.42 -16.01 23.48
N GLY A 93 81.10 -14.96 24.24
CA GLY A 93 79.72 -14.61 24.57
C GLY A 93 78.90 -14.26 23.33
N ALA A 94 79.49 -13.53 22.38
CA ALA A 94 78.86 -13.26 21.09
C ALA A 94 78.68 -14.53 20.24
N HIS A 95 79.64 -15.45 20.23
CA HIS A 95 79.52 -16.70 19.48
C HIS A 95 78.40 -17.59 20.02
N ARG A 96 78.35 -17.75 21.35
CA ARG A 96 77.29 -18.51 22.02
C ARG A 96 75.90 -17.91 21.76
N ALA A 97 75.78 -16.58 21.82
CA ALA A 97 74.51 -15.90 21.50
C ALA A 97 74.01 -16.16 20.06
N LEU A 98 74.90 -16.45 19.10
CA LEU A 98 74.50 -16.86 17.74
C LEU A 98 74.12 -18.34 17.66
N LEU A 99 74.85 -19.23 18.35
CA LEU A 99 74.61 -20.68 18.31
C LEU A 99 73.42 -21.13 19.18
N GLU A 100 73.18 -20.47 20.31
CA GLU A 100 72.18 -20.86 21.34
C GLU A 100 71.05 -19.82 21.48
N GLY A 101 71.28 -18.59 21.05
CA GLY A 101 70.39 -17.45 21.28
C GLY A 101 70.75 -16.67 22.56
N ASP A 102 70.12 -15.51 22.74
CA ASP A 102 70.24 -14.69 23.94
C ASP A 102 68.90 -13.97 24.17
N ALA A 103 68.10 -14.49 25.09
CA ALA A 103 66.79 -13.94 25.41
C ALA A 103 66.84 -12.55 26.06
N GLN A 104 67.95 -12.16 26.70
CA GLN A 104 68.13 -10.81 27.27
C GLN A 104 68.42 -9.78 26.18
N ARG A 105 69.05 -10.19 25.07
CA ARG A 105 69.28 -9.36 23.88
C ARG A 105 68.20 -9.50 22.80
N GLY A 106 67.14 -10.27 23.06
CA GLY A 106 66.09 -10.59 22.07
C GLY A 106 66.58 -11.46 20.89
N MET A 107 67.78 -12.04 20.98
CA MET A 107 68.37 -12.85 19.92
C MET A 107 67.83 -14.29 19.96
N ARG A 108 67.47 -14.81 18.78
CA ARG A 108 67.17 -16.24 18.59
C ARG A 108 68.39 -16.95 18.03
N ALA A 109 68.59 -18.21 18.39
CA ALA A 109 69.63 -19.06 17.79
C ALA A 109 69.52 -19.06 16.26
N VAL A 110 70.66 -18.97 15.58
CA VAL A 110 70.73 -19.10 14.11
C VAL A 110 70.18 -20.48 13.72
N LYS A 111 69.14 -20.50 12.89
CA LYS A 111 68.45 -21.73 12.47
C LYS A 111 69.05 -22.40 11.24
N ASP A 112 69.65 -21.63 10.34
CA ASP A 112 70.19 -22.16 9.09
C ASP A 112 71.33 -23.14 9.33
N ALA A 113 71.25 -24.31 8.70
CA ALA A 113 72.20 -25.39 8.92
C ALA A 113 73.62 -25.06 8.42
N ALA A 114 73.73 -24.38 7.27
CA ALA A 114 75.03 -24.02 6.69
C ALA A 114 75.74 -22.95 7.54
N VAL A 115 75.01 -21.93 8.01
CA VAL A 115 75.56 -20.95 8.95
C VAL A 115 75.95 -21.61 10.27
N ARG A 116 75.13 -22.52 10.83
CA ARG A 116 75.50 -23.25 12.06
C ARG A 116 76.79 -24.04 11.88
N THR A 117 76.96 -24.75 10.77
CA THR A 117 78.22 -25.46 10.45
C THR A 117 79.39 -24.50 10.27
N GLN A 118 79.19 -23.35 9.62
CA GLN A 118 80.24 -22.34 9.45
C GLN A 118 80.64 -21.71 10.80
N LEU A 119 79.69 -21.41 11.69
CA LEU A 119 79.97 -20.95 13.05
C LEU A 119 80.73 -22.02 13.85
N GLN A 120 80.30 -23.29 13.82
CA GLN A 120 81.01 -24.40 14.46
C GLN A 120 82.45 -24.57 13.95
N LYS A 121 82.70 -24.38 12.65
CA LYS A 121 84.05 -24.35 12.07
C LYS A 121 84.88 -23.19 12.62
N VAL A 122 84.27 -22.01 12.82
CA VAL A 122 84.96 -20.87 13.43
C VAL A 122 85.23 -21.10 14.92
N GLU A 123 84.34 -21.75 15.68
CA GLU A 123 84.59 -22.15 17.07
C GLU A 123 85.80 -23.09 17.18
N GLN A 124 85.91 -24.10 16.29
CA GLN A 124 87.06 -25.01 16.25
C GLN A 124 88.38 -24.27 15.98
N LEU A 125 88.38 -23.35 15.00
CA LEU A 125 89.55 -22.52 14.69
C LEU A 125 89.86 -21.52 15.83
N TRP A 126 88.82 -21.02 16.50
CA TRP A 126 88.94 -20.11 17.63
C TRP A 126 89.58 -20.76 18.84
N GLN A 127 89.18 -21.98 19.23
CA GLN A 127 89.79 -22.66 20.38
C GLN A 127 91.29 -22.92 20.18
N ALA A 128 91.71 -23.30 18.98
CA ALA A 128 93.13 -23.43 18.65
C ALA A 128 93.86 -22.06 18.67
N TYR A 129 93.29 -21.04 18.04
CA TYR A 129 93.87 -19.69 18.01
C TYR A 129 93.98 -19.05 19.41
N LYS A 130 92.97 -19.26 20.26
CA LYS A 130 92.92 -18.85 21.66
C LYS A 130 94.03 -19.49 22.49
N GLN A 131 94.38 -20.75 22.25
CA GLN A 131 95.49 -21.40 22.94
C GLN A 131 96.81 -20.69 22.62
N ASP A 132 97.08 -20.35 21.36
CA ASP A 132 98.28 -19.59 20.99
C ASP A 132 98.31 -18.19 21.64
N ILE A 133 97.17 -17.50 21.66
CA ILE A 133 97.03 -16.19 22.31
C ILE A 133 97.31 -16.29 23.81
N LEU A 134 96.74 -17.28 24.50
CA LEU A 134 96.91 -17.46 25.94
C LEU A 134 98.36 -17.82 26.31
N ALA A 135 99.02 -18.65 25.51
CA ALA A 135 100.44 -18.95 25.68
C ALA A 135 101.33 -17.72 25.42
N TYR A 136 101.10 -16.98 24.33
CA TYR A 136 101.89 -15.79 23.99
C TYR A 136 101.81 -14.67 25.04
N ILE A 137 100.65 -14.47 25.69
CA ILE A 137 100.49 -13.48 26.77
C ILE A 137 100.92 -14.00 28.15
N GLU A 138 101.33 -15.26 28.27
CA GLU A 138 102.03 -15.81 29.44
C GLU A 138 103.55 -15.81 29.25
N GLN A 139 104.01 -16.20 28.06
CA GLN A 139 105.41 -16.22 27.66
C GLN A 139 105.56 -15.68 26.23
N PRO A 140 105.91 -14.40 26.04
CA PRO A 140 106.06 -13.81 24.72
C PRO A 140 107.27 -14.41 23.96
N ASP A 141 106.99 -15.30 23.00
CA ASP A 141 107.99 -15.96 22.18
C ASP A 141 107.72 -15.83 20.65
N ALA A 142 108.66 -16.32 19.84
CA ALA A 142 108.59 -16.25 18.38
C ALA A 142 107.78 -17.39 17.72
N GLU A 143 107.37 -18.41 18.47
CA GLU A 143 106.60 -19.55 17.97
C GLU A 143 105.10 -19.23 18.02
N HIS A 144 104.58 -18.90 19.21
CA HIS A 144 103.19 -18.48 19.39
C HIS A 144 102.89 -17.18 18.63
N LEU A 145 103.85 -16.24 18.54
CA LEU A 145 103.72 -15.06 17.67
C LEU A 145 103.47 -15.43 16.19
N ARG A 146 104.19 -16.44 15.67
CA ARG A 146 103.97 -16.94 14.30
C ARG A 146 102.65 -17.68 14.16
N ALA A 147 102.26 -18.49 15.15
CA ALA A 147 100.98 -19.17 15.18
C ALA A 147 99.81 -18.17 15.15
N ILE A 148 99.86 -17.11 15.96
CA ILE A 148 98.89 -16.01 15.97
C ILE A 148 98.83 -15.32 14.60
N GLN A 149 99.98 -14.96 14.01
CA GLN A 149 100.05 -14.33 12.69
C GLN A 149 99.50 -15.22 11.57
N GLN A 150 99.63 -16.55 11.67
CA GLN A 150 99.09 -17.50 10.69
C GLN A 150 97.60 -17.79 10.90
N ARG A 151 97.13 -17.94 12.14
CA ARG A 151 95.73 -18.32 12.44
C ARG A 151 94.77 -17.12 12.46
N SER A 152 95.22 -15.93 12.85
CA SER A 152 94.42 -14.69 12.82
C SER A 152 93.71 -14.44 11.47
N PRO A 153 94.40 -14.43 10.30
CA PRO A 153 93.74 -14.23 9.01
C PRO A 153 92.79 -15.39 8.63
N VAL A 154 93.03 -16.61 9.12
CA VAL A 154 92.15 -17.77 8.87
C VAL A 154 90.86 -17.63 9.68
N VAL A 155 90.94 -17.34 10.99
CA VAL A 155 89.78 -17.06 11.84
C VAL A 155 88.98 -15.87 11.30
N LEU A 156 89.65 -14.80 10.88
CA LEU A 156 89.02 -13.63 10.26
C LEU A 156 88.27 -13.99 8.96
N LYS A 157 88.90 -14.75 8.06
CA LYS A 157 88.30 -15.18 6.78
C LYS A 157 87.03 -16.01 7.02
N GLU A 158 87.11 -16.99 7.92
CA GLU A 158 86.01 -17.92 8.18
C GLU A 158 84.89 -17.25 8.98
N MET A 159 85.21 -16.33 9.90
CA MET A 159 84.22 -15.45 10.55
C MET A 159 83.52 -14.55 9.52
N ASN A 160 84.27 -13.92 8.61
CA ASN A 160 83.68 -13.08 7.58
C ASN A 160 82.75 -13.87 6.65
N ALA A 161 83.11 -15.12 6.30
CA ALA A 161 82.22 -16.00 5.54
C ALA A 161 80.90 -16.28 6.29
N GLY A 162 80.96 -16.53 7.61
CA GLY A 162 79.77 -16.69 8.44
C GLY A 162 78.89 -15.44 8.47
N VAL A 163 79.49 -14.24 8.60
CA VAL A 163 78.76 -12.96 8.53
C VAL A 163 78.06 -12.79 7.18
N THR A 164 78.77 -13.01 6.06
CA THR A 164 78.18 -12.87 4.71
C THR A 164 77.05 -13.87 4.48
N MET A 165 77.16 -15.12 4.95
CA MET A 165 76.04 -16.08 4.86
C MET A 165 74.81 -15.61 5.64
N MET A 166 74.98 -15.03 6.84
CA MET A 166 73.87 -14.46 7.60
C MET A 166 73.23 -13.25 6.92
N GLU A 167 74.05 -12.34 6.38
CA GLU A 167 73.55 -11.20 5.61
C GLU A 167 72.75 -11.65 4.38
N ASP A 168 73.22 -12.66 3.64
CA ASP A 168 72.60 -13.12 2.40
C ASP A 168 71.31 -13.93 2.63
N ILE A 169 71.17 -14.59 3.78
CA ILE A 169 69.89 -15.22 4.19
C ILE A 169 68.87 -14.13 4.54
N ALA A 170 69.23 -13.15 5.38
CA ALA A 170 68.31 -12.07 5.75
C ALA A 170 67.88 -11.23 4.54
N LYS A 171 68.78 -10.98 3.56
CA LYS A 171 68.42 -10.35 2.27
C LYS A 171 67.33 -11.16 1.54
N LYS A 172 67.49 -12.49 1.41
CA LYS A 172 66.53 -13.37 0.72
C LYS A 172 65.18 -13.44 1.43
N ASP A 173 65.16 -13.45 2.76
CA ASP A 173 63.92 -13.45 3.53
C ASP A 173 63.18 -12.12 3.38
N VAL A 174 63.88 -10.98 3.43
CA VAL A 174 63.32 -9.64 3.17
C VAL A 174 62.82 -9.50 1.73
N GLU A 175 63.55 -10.01 0.73
CA GLU A 175 63.10 -10.02 -0.67
C GLU A 175 61.85 -10.88 -0.88
N SER A 176 61.82 -12.07 -0.26
CA SER A 176 60.67 -12.99 -0.33
C SER A 176 59.42 -12.38 0.33
N GLN A 177 59.58 -11.74 1.49
CA GLN A 177 58.52 -11.01 2.18
C GLN A 177 58.03 -9.80 1.37
N ARG A 178 58.94 -9.05 0.73
CA ARG A 178 58.60 -7.92 -0.15
C ARG A 178 57.83 -8.39 -1.39
N MET A 179 58.24 -9.51 -1.99
CA MET A 179 57.53 -10.13 -3.12
C MET A 179 56.13 -10.60 -2.69
N LEU A 180 56.00 -11.26 -1.54
CA LEU A 180 54.71 -11.67 -0.97
C LEU A 180 53.81 -10.45 -0.73
N ALA A 181 54.31 -9.40 -0.10
CA ALA A 181 53.55 -8.17 0.14
C ALA A 181 53.07 -7.51 -1.17
N LEU A 182 53.91 -7.47 -2.20
CA LEU A 182 53.54 -6.97 -3.53
C LEU A 182 52.46 -7.83 -4.21
N VAL A 183 52.62 -9.16 -4.20
CA VAL A 183 51.63 -10.10 -4.78
C VAL A 183 50.27 -9.98 -4.08
N MET A 184 50.25 -9.95 -2.76
CA MET A 184 49.00 -9.87 -1.98
C MET A 184 48.34 -8.49 -2.12
N THR A 185 49.12 -7.40 -2.16
CA THR A 185 48.59 -6.05 -2.45
C THR A 185 48.03 -5.96 -3.87
N GLY A 186 48.72 -6.52 -4.86
CA GLY A 186 48.22 -6.64 -6.23
C GLY A 186 46.93 -7.46 -6.31
N GLY A 187 46.85 -8.56 -5.55
CA GLY A 187 45.64 -9.37 -5.39
C GLY A 187 44.45 -8.58 -4.82
N ILE A 188 44.66 -7.79 -3.77
CA ILE A 188 43.62 -6.90 -3.20
C ILE A 188 43.16 -5.87 -4.25
N LEU A 189 44.10 -5.22 -4.94
CA LEU A 189 43.76 -4.23 -5.98
C LEU A 189 43.00 -4.86 -7.16
N LEU A 190 43.36 -6.08 -7.57
CA LEU A 190 42.64 -6.83 -8.60
C LEU A 190 41.22 -7.18 -8.13
N LEU A 191 41.05 -7.71 -6.91
CA LEU A 191 39.74 -8.03 -6.34
C LEU A 191 38.83 -6.79 -6.26
N VAL A 192 39.35 -5.66 -5.76
CA VAL A 192 38.59 -4.40 -5.65
C VAL A 192 38.21 -3.86 -7.04
N THR A 193 39.13 -3.86 -8.00
CA THR A 193 38.85 -3.35 -9.36
C THR A 193 37.90 -4.24 -10.14
N PHE A 194 38.01 -5.58 -10.03
CA PHE A 194 37.06 -6.52 -10.64
C PHE A 194 35.68 -6.45 -9.96
N GLY A 195 35.62 -6.42 -8.62
CA GLY A 195 34.37 -6.28 -7.87
C GLY A 195 33.60 -5.01 -8.23
N ARG A 196 34.31 -3.89 -8.41
CA ARG A 196 33.73 -2.63 -8.90
C ARG A 196 33.34 -2.70 -10.39
N MET A 197 34.21 -3.20 -11.27
CA MET A 197 33.96 -3.18 -12.72
C MET A 197 32.87 -4.17 -13.15
N PHE A 198 32.75 -5.34 -12.52
CA PHE A 198 31.76 -6.35 -12.87
C PHE A 198 30.55 -6.32 -11.92
N GLY A 199 30.76 -6.43 -10.60
CA GLY A 199 29.69 -6.51 -9.61
C GLY A 199 28.85 -5.23 -9.53
N MET A 200 29.49 -4.11 -9.12
CA MET A 200 28.78 -2.84 -8.93
C MET A 200 28.14 -2.32 -10.22
N THR A 201 28.79 -2.52 -11.38
CA THR A 201 28.25 -2.07 -12.67
C THR A 201 26.96 -2.82 -13.05
N VAL A 202 26.90 -4.14 -12.85
CA VAL A 202 25.69 -4.94 -13.14
C VAL A 202 24.57 -4.64 -12.15
N LEU A 203 24.89 -4.51 -10.86
CA LEU A 203 23.93 -4.11 -9.83
C LEU A 203 23.28 -2.76 -10.16
N MET A 204 24.09 -1.76 -10.52
CA MET A 204 23.59 -0.44 -10.90
C MET A 204 22.76 -0.48 -12.19
N GLN A 205 23.11 -1.30 -13.19
CA GLN A 205 22.30 -1.48 -14.40
C GLN A 205 20.88 -2.00 -14.10
N GLN A 206 20.74 -2.95 -13.17
CA GLN A 206 19.42 -3.46 -12.77
C GLN A 206 18.64 -2.42 -11.93
N ILE A 207 19.31 -1.64 -11.07
CA ILE A 207 18.66 -0.50 -10.37
C ILE A 207 18.18 0.57 -11.36
N TYR A 208 18.96 0.91 -12.40
CA TYR A 208 18.52 1.85 -13.43
C TYR A 208 17.30 1.34 -14.22
N ARG A 209 17.25 0.03 -14.54
CA ARG A 209 16.07 -0.60 -15.16
C ARG A 209 14.82 -0.42 -14.29
N LEU A 210 14.89 -0.80 -13.01
CA LEU A 210 13.79 -0.63 -12.05
C LEU A 210 13.38 0.84 -11.89
N ARG A 211 14.34 1.77 -11.87
CA ARG A 211 14.06 3.22 -11.78
C ARG A 211 13.25 3.75 -12.95
N GLU A 212 13.58 3.38 -14.20
CA GLU A 212 12.77 3.84 -15.35
C GLU A 212 11.37 3.21 -15.36
N HIS A 213 11.22 1.97 -14.92
CA HIS A 213 9.90 1.33 -14.80
C HIS A 213 9.03 1.98 -13.70
N LEU A 214 9.61 2.28 -12.53
CA LEU A 214 8.97 3.08 -11.48
C LEU A 214 8.59 4.50 -11.96
N LYS A 215 9.32 5.06 -12.92
CA LYS A 215 9.01 6.35 -13.53
C LYS A 215 7.85 6.26 -14.54
N SER A 216 7.73 5.19 -15.32
CA SER A 216 6.53 4.92 -16.14
C SER A 216 5.28 4.76 -15.24
N VAL A 217 5.40 4.00 -14.16
CA VAL A 217 4.36 3.87 -13.12
C VAL A 217 4.00 5.25 -12.52
N GLY A 218 4.99 6.09 -12.23
CA GLY A 218 4.78 7.47 -11.79
C GLY A 218 4.16 8.42 -12.84
N GLN A 219 4.07 7.99 -14.10
CA GLN A 219 3.36 8.66 -15.19
C GLN A 219 1.99 8.04 -15.48
N GLY A 220 1.57 7.04 -14.70
CA GLY A 220 0.29 6.33 -14.87
C GLY A 220 0.32 5.17 -15.87
N ASP A 221 1.50 4.77 -16.35
CA ASP A 221 1.66 3.60 -17.21
C ASP A 221 1.98 2.34 -16.39
N PHE A 222 1.02 1.42 -16.37
CA PHE A 222 1.09 0.13 -15.69
C PHE A 222 1.27 -1.04 -16.65
N SER A 223 1.60 -0.77 -17.93
CA SER A 223 1.64 -1.77 -19.00
C SER A 223 2.91 -2.64 -19.01
N HIS A 224 3.91 -2.28 -18.20
CA HIS A 224 5.27 -2.81 -18.30
C HIS A 224 5.74 -3.50 -17.00
N SER A 225 5.87 -4.83 -17.07
CA SER A 225 6.49 -5.69 -16.07
C SER A 225 8.00 -5.87 -16.30
N LEU A 226 8.72 -6.19 -15.24
CA LEU A 226 10.15 -6.52 -15.26
C LEU A 226 10.36 -8.04 -15.36
N GLU A 227 11.26 -8.47 -16.24
CA GLU A 227 11.68 -9.88 -16.35
C GLU A 227 12.55 -10.28 -15.14
N VAL A 228 12.12 -11.29 -14.39
CA VAL A 228 12.78 -11.72 -13.14
C VAL A 228 13.88 -12.76 -13.44
N GLU A 229 15.04 -12.29 -13.91
CA GLU A 229 16.21 -13.13 -14.25
C GLU A 229 16.71 -14.04 -13.10
N ASN A 230 16.44 -13.70 -11.84
CA ASN A 230 16.91 -14.46 -10.66
C ASN A 230 16.08 -14.23 -9.39
N THR A 231 15.07 -15.05 -9.13
CA THR A 231 14.24 -14.98 -7.91
C THR A 231 15.00 -15.17 -6.59
N GLU A 232 16.19 -15.79 -6.62
CA GLU A 232 16.98 -16.09 -5.42
C GLU A 232 17.78 -14.90 -4.86
N ASN A 233 17.83 -13.76 -5.56
CA ASN A 233 18.54 -12.58 -5.09
C ASN A 233 17.63 -11.36 -4.88
N GLU A 234 18.21 -10.39 -4.19
CA GLU A 234 17.59 -9.15 -3.72
C GLU A 234 17.01 -8.34 -4.88
N ILE A 235 17.67 -8.34 -6.05
CA ILE A 235 17.21 -7.65 -7.26
C ILE A 235 15.98 -8.33 -7.87
N GLY A 236 15.99 -9.66 -7.99
CA GLY A 236 14.83 -10.40 -8.50
C GLY A 236 13.63 -10.32 -7.56
N GLN A 237 13.86 -10.27 -6.25
CA GLN A 237 12.82 -10.03 -5.25
C GLN A 237 12.24 -8.61 -5.37
N MET A 238 13.06 -7.58 -5.62
CA MET A 238 12.58 -6.24 -5.94
C MET A 238 11.77 -6.19 -7.25
N PHE A 239 12.19 -6.94 -8.28
CA PHE A 239 11.47 -6.99 -9.57
C PHE A 239 10.13 -7.73 -9.44
N ALA A 240 10.07 -8.81 -8.64
CA ALA A 240 8.83 -9.52 -8.33
C ALA A 240 7.85 -8.61 -7.56
N ALA A 241 8.31 -7.95 -6.48
CA ALA A 241 7.48 -7.02 -5.71
C ALA A 241 7.00 -5.81 -6.54
N TYR A 242 7.81 -5.33 -7.49
CA TYR A 242 7.38 -4.32 -8.47
C TYR A 242 6.26 -4.85 -9.38
N ASN A 243 6.39 -6.07 -9.91
CA ASN A 243 5.36 -6.68 -10.75
C ASN A 243 4.05 -6.88 -9.99
N ASP A 244 4.11 -7.37 -8.74
CA ASP A 244 2.94 -7.52 -7.88
C ASP A 244 2.25 -6.17 -7.62
N MET A 245 3.01 -5.11 -7.37
CA MET A 245 2.49 -3.74 -7.21
C MET A 245 1.78 -3.25 -8.48
N VAL A 246 2.37 -3.47 -9.65
CA VAL A 246 1.80 -3.09 -10.95
C VAL A 246 0.48 -3.83 -11.23
N VAL A 247 0.42 -5.14 -10.95
CA VAL A 247 -0.79 -5.95 -11.11
C VAL A 247 -1.92 -5.44 -10.21
N HIS A 248 -1.65 -5.18 -8.92
CA HIS A 248 -2.66 -4.63 -8.01
C HIS A 248 -3.13 -3.22 -8.42
N MET A 249 -2.22 -2.36 -8.90
CA MET A 249 -2.61 -1.03 -9.37
C MET A 249 -3.47 -1.10 -10.65
N GLY A 250 -3.14 -2.01 -11.58
CA GLY A 250 -3.97 -2.30 -12.75
C GLY A 250 -5.38 -2.79 -12.37
N GLN A 251 -5.50 -3.63 -11.35
CA GLN A 251 -6.80 -4.05 -10.80
C GLN A 251 -7.60 -2.88 -10.20
N ILE A 252 -6.94 -1.96 -9.48
CA ILE A 252 -7.59 -0.76 -8.93
C ILE A 252 -8.11 0.15 -10.05
N VAL A 253 -7.30 0.43 -11.08
CA VAL A 253 -7.71 1.24 -12.24
C VAL A 253 -8.84 0.55 -13.03
N GLY A 254 -8.79 -0.78 -13.18
CA GLY A 254 -9.88 -1.57 -13.75
C GLY A 254 -11.19 -1.45 -12.96
N GLY A 255 -11.12 -1.55 -11.62
CA GLY A 255 -12.28 -1.39 -10.75
C GLY A 255 -12.88 0.02 -10.80
N VAL A 256 -12.03 1.06 -10.83
CA VAL A 256 -12.48 2.47 -10.97
C VAL A 256 -13.16 2.69 -12.32
N THR A 257 -12.54 2.26 -13.42
CA THR A 257 -13.12 2.45 -14.77
C THR A 257 -14.42 1.68 -14.97
N GLN A 258 -14.53 0.45 -14.46
CA GLN A 258 -15.78 -0.30 -14.42
C GLN A 258 -16.86 0.40 -13.59
N GLY A 259 -16.50 0.95 -12.42
CA GLY A 259 -17.40 1.74 -11.58
C GLY A 259 -17.91 3.00 -12.27
N THR A 260 -17.03 3.76 -12.95
CA THR A 260 -17.42 4.94 -13.74
C THR A 260 -18.37 4.57 -14.89
N ALA A 261 -18.13 3.46 -15.59
CA ALA A 261 -19.02 2.98 -16.64
C ALA A 261 -20.42 2.60 -16.09
N GLN A 262 -20.48 1.94 -14.93
CA GLN A 262 -21.74 1.62 -14.26
C GLN A 262 -22.50 2.88 -13.82
N VAL A 263 -21.80 3.90 -13.31
CA VAL A 263 -22.39 5.21 -12.97
C VAL A 263 -22.96 5.89 -14.22
N SER A 264 -22.24 5.87 -15.35
CA SER A 264 -22.72 6.44 -16.62
C SER A 264 -24.03 5.80 -17.08
N GLY A 265 -24.09 4.47 -17.19
CA GLY A 265 -25.33 3.77 -17.59
C GLY A 265 -26.47 3.93 -16.59
N THR A 266 -26.16 4.21 -15.31
CA THR A 266 -27.17 4.57 -14.31
C THR A 266 -27.72 5.98 -14.55
N ILE A 267 -26.88 6.94 -14.95
CA ILE A 267 -27.29 8.30 -15.32
C ILE A 267 -28.20 8.27 -16.56
N ASP A 268 -27.85 7.51 -17.59
CA ASP A 268 -28.68 7.33 -18.79
C ASP A 268 -30.07 6.75 -18.43
N SER A 269 -30.08 5.74 -17.54
CA SER A 269 -31.31 5.14 -17.01
C SER A 269 -32.17 6.11 -16.19
N VAL A 270 -31.54 7.07 -15.49
CA VAL A 270 -32.25 8.14 -14.76
C VAL A 270 -32.79 9.19 -15.73
N ALA A 271 -32.05 9.56 -16.77
CA ALA A 271 -32.50 10.50 -17.80
C ALA A 271 -33.76 10.00 -18.52
N GLN A 272 -33.78 8.72 -18.93
CA GLN A 272 -34.98 8.11 -19.53
C GLN A 272 -36.19 8.16 -18.56
N ARG A 273 -36.00 7.83 -17.28
CA ARG A 273 -37.07 7.88 -16.27
C ARG A 273 -37.57 9.30 -16.00
N LEU A 274 -36.71 10.32 -16.12
CA LEU A 274 -37.11 11.72 -16.04
C LEU A 274 -37.94 12.14 -17.25
N GLU A 275 -37.62 11.69 -18.47
CA GLU A 275 -38.50 11.88 -19.63
C GLU A 275 -39.88 11.24 -19.43
N GLU A 276 -39.92 9.97 -19.00
CA GLU A 276 -41.17 9.27 -18.71
C GLU A 276 -42.01 9.99 -17.64
N THR A 277 -41.33 10.55 -16.63
CA THR A 277 -41.94 11.38 -15.58
C THR A 277 -42.51 12.68 -16.14
N MET A 278 -41.77 13.41 -16.98
CA MET A 278 -42.26 14.63 -17.65
C MET A 278 -43.49 14.34 -18.54
N ARG A 279 -43.45 13.23 -19.31
CA ARG A 279 -44.61 12.75 -20.10
C ARG A 279 -45.78 12.28 -19.21
N GLY A 280 -45.53 11.94 -17.94
CA GLY A 280 -46.54 11.70 -16.91
C GLY A 280 -47.20 12.99 -16.44
N VAL A 281 -46.38 13.95 -15.98
CA VAL A 281 -46.83 15.28 -15.51
C VAL A 281 -47.63 16.02 -16.58
N GLN A 282 -47.22 15.96 -17.86
CA GLN A 282 -47.96 16.62 -18.95
C GLN A 282 -49.35 16.01 -19.18
N ARG A 283 -49.52 14.69 -18.97
CA ARG A 283 -50.85 14.05 -19.02
C ARG A 283 -51.69 14.43 -17.81
N GLN A 284 -51.10 14.39 -16.61
CA GLN A 284 -51.78 14.80 -15.38
C GLN A 284 -52.27 16.26 -15.46
N HIS A 285 -51.51 17.17 -16.09
CA HIS A 285 -51.98 18.53 -16.36
C HIS A 285 -53.23 18.54 -17.24
N SER A 286 -53.20 17.82 -18.38
CA SER A 286 -54.37 17.73 -19.28
C SER A 286 -55.59 17.05 -18.64
N GLU A 287 -55.39 16.11 -17.70
CA GLU A 287 -56.44 15.50 -16.91
C GLU A 287 -57.04 16.50 -15.90
N ILE A 288 -56.20 17.34 -15.28
CA ILE A 288 -56.63 18.44 -14.40
C ILE A 288 -57.42 19.50 -15.19
N ASP A 289 -57.00 19.86 -16.41
CA ASP A 289 -57.73 20.80 -17.28
C ASP A 289 -59.12 20.26 -17.67
N GLN A 290 -59.23 18.94 -17.91
CA GLN A 290 -60.52 18.27 -18.17
C GLN A 290 -61.41 18.26 -16.92
N VAL A 291 -60.85 17.98 -15.74
CA VAL A 291 -61.58 18.04 -14.47
C VAL A 291 -62.04 19.47 -14.18
N ALA A 292 -61.21 20.49 -14.39
CA ALA A 292 -61.60 21.90 -14.24
C ALA A 292 -62.74 22.28 -15.21
N THR A 293 -62.72 21.76 -16.45
CA THR A 293 -63.81 21.93 -17.41
C THR A 293 -65.11 21.28 -16.91
N ALA A 294 -65.04 20.02 -16.47
CA ALA A 294 -66.19 19.31 -15.92
C ALA A 294 -66.75 19.97 -14.64
N MET A 295 -65.90 20.60 -13.82
CA MET A 295 -66.33 21.38 -12.65
C MET A 295 -67.10 22.64 -13.05
N ASN A 296 -66.70 23.33 -14.13
CA ASN A 296 -67.47 24.45 -14.69
C ASN A 296 -68.83 24.00 -15.25
N GLU A 297 -68.87 22.87 -15.97
CA GLU A 297 -70.13 22.30 -16.46
C GLU A 297 -71.06 21.90 -15.31
N MET A 298 -70.55 21.19 -14.30
CA MET A 298 -71.32 20.83 -13.10
C MET A 298 -71.79 22.06 -12.31
N ALA A 299 -70.98 23.13 -12.21
CA ALA A 299 -71.39 24.38 -11.57
C ALA A 299 -72.56 25.04 -12.32
N ALA A 300 -72.55 25.04 -13.66
CA ALA A 300 -73.65 25.49 -14.48
C ALA A 300 -74.90 24.61 -14.31
N THR A 301 -74.75 23.27 -14.31
CA THR A 301 -75.86 22.33 -14.05
C THR A 301 -76.47 22.54 -12.66
N VAL A 302 -75.65 22.79 -11.62
CA VAL A 302 -76.14 23.09 -10.26
C VAL A 302 -76.91 24.41 -10.22
N GLN A 303 -76.47 25.44 -10.95
CA GLN A 303 -77.24 26.69 -11.09
C GLN A 303 -78.58 26.48 -11.83
N GLU A 304 -78.58 25.66 -12.88
CA GLU A 304 -79.81 25.32 -13.61
C GLU A 304 -80.79 24.51 -12.75
N VAL A 305 -80.31 23.50 -12.03
CA VAL A 305 -81.12 22.71 -11.08
C VAL A 305 -81.67 23.60 -9.97
N ALA A 306 -80.88 24.52 -9.40
CA ALA A 306 -81.35 25.46 -8.40
C ALA A 306 -82.44 26.40 -8.96
N ARG A 307 -82.25 26.93 -10.18
CA ARG A 307 -83.24 27.76 -10.88
C ARG A 307 -84.54 27.00 -11.14
N ASN A 308 -84.45 25.79 -11.68
CA ASN A 308 -85.62 24.95 -11.98
C ASN A 308 -86.34 24.52 -10.69
N THR A 309 -85.61 24.30 -9.59
CA THR A 309 -86.20 24.05 -8.26
C THR A 309 -86.96 25.27 -7.76
N SER A 310 -86.41 26.48 -7.91
CA SER A 310 -87.09 27.74 -7.54
C SER A 310 -88.36 27.97 -8.36
N LEU A 311 -88.31 27.76 -9.69
CA LEU A 311 -89.49 27.87 -10.57
C LEU A 311 -90.55 26.80 -10.23
N THR A 312 -90.14 25.59 -9.87
CA THR A 312 -91.05 24.53 -9.43
C THR A 312 -91.73 24.88 -8.10
N ALA A 313 -90.99 25.48 -7.16
CA ALA A 313 -91.54 25.95 -5.88
C ALA A 313 -92.54 27.11 -6.07
N GLU A 314 -92.25 28.04 -6.98
CA GLU A 314 -93.16 29.13 -7.36
C GLU A 314 -94.45 28.58 -7.99
N ALA A 315 -94.35 27.68 -8.97
CA ALA A 315 -95.50 27.04 -9.61
C ALA A 315 -96.34 26.20 -8.63
N ALA A 316 -95.69 25.50 -7.68
CA ALA A 316 -96.38 24.80 -6.60
C ALA A 316 -97.10 25.75 -5.64
N GLY A 317 -96.54 26.94 -5.39
CA GLY A 317 -97.19 28.03 -4.65
C GLY A 317 -98.46 28.52 -5.34
N GLN A 318 -98.37 28.82 -6.65
CA GLN A 318 -99.52 29.24 -7.47
C GLN A 318 -100.62 28.15 -7.52
N ALA A 319 -100.23 26.89 -7.71
CA ALA A 319 -101.17 25.76 -7.70
C ALA A 319 -101.87 25.57 -6.34
N LYS A 320 -101.18 25.86 -5.22
CA LYS A 320 -101.78 25.88 -3.89
C LYS A 320 -102.79 27.03 -3.74
N GLU A 321 -102.45 28.22 -4.24
CA GLU A 321 -103.35 29.38 -4.18
C GLU A 321 -104.64 29.13 -4.95
N GLU A 322 -104.57 28.57 -6.17
CA GLU A 322 -105.76 28.20 -6.94
C GLU A 322 -106.56 27.04 -6.31
N ALA A 323 -105.89 26.08 -5.64
CA ALA A 323 -106.58 25.06 -4.87
C ALA A 323 -107.34 25.63 -3.64
N GLU A 324 -106.77 26.63 -2.94
CA GLU A 324 -107.46 27.35 -1.87
C GLU A 324 -108.59 28.25 -2.41
N ASN A 325 -108.42 28.83 -3.60
CA ASN A 325 -109.43 29.60 -4.31
C ASN A 325 -110.63 28.72 -4.69
N GLY A 326 -110.38 27.57 -5.35
CA GLY A 326 -111.39 26.58 -5.70
C GLY A 326 -112.12 26.03 -4.47
N ARG A 327 -111.40 25.74 -3.37
CA ARG A 327 -112.01 25.35 -2.08
C ARG A 327 -112.99 26.40 -1.55
N ARG A 328 -112.68 27.70 -1.72
CA ARG A 328 -113.55 28.82 -1.33
C ARG A 328 -114.83 28.86 -2.16
N VAL A 329 -114.72 28.66 -3.48
CA VAL A 329 -115.88 28.58 -4.39
C VAL A 329 -116.76 27.37 -4.08
N VAL A 330 -116.18 26.21 -3.79
CA VAL A 330 -116.93 25.01 -3.37
C VAL A 330 -117.67 25.24 -2.06
N ALA A 331 -117.05 25.88 -1.05
CA ALA A 331 -117.72 26.24 0.19
C ALA A 331 -118.93 27.17 -0.04
N GLN A 332 -118.74 28.25 -0.81
CA GLN A 332 -119.84 29.16 -1.19
C GLN A 332 -120.96 28.47 -1.98
N THR A 333 -120.61 27.43 -2.75
CA THR A 333 -121.60 26.60 -3.46
C THR A 333 -122.41 25.74 -2.49
N ILE A 334 -121.80 25.19 -1.44
CA ILE A 334 -122.49 24.45 -0.36
C ILE A 334 -123.43 25.39 0.39
N ASP A 335 -122.97 26.57 0.81
CA ASP A 335 -123.80 27.59 1.48
C ASP A 335 -125.04 27.97 0.64
N SER A 336 -124.87 28.00 -0.68
CA SER A 336 -125.95 28.27 -1.66
C SER A 336 -126.92 27.09 -1.81
N ILE A 337 -126.45 25.85 -1.69
CA ILE A 337 -127.27 24.63 -1.71
C ILE A 337 -128.10 24.51 -0.43
N ASP A 338 -127.51 24.77 0.74
CA ASP A 338 -128.24 24.79 2.02
C ASP A 338 -129.31 25.90 2.04
N SER A 339 -128.97 27.08 1.50
CA SER A 339 -129.93 28.18 1.31
C SER A 339 -131.09 27.79 0.38
N LEU A 340 -130.80 27.04 -0.70
CA LEU A 340 -131.82 26.53 -1.62
C LEU A 340 -132.68 25.44 -0.96
N ALA A 341 -132.08 24.56 -0.15
CA ALA A 341 -132.79 23.54 0.60
C ALA A 341 -133.81 24.15 1.58
N GLN A 342 -133.41 25.19 2.33
CA GLN A 342 -134.33 25.94 3.20
C GLN A 342 -135.47 26.62 2.41
N GLN A 343 -135.19 27.17 1.23
CA GLN A 343 -136.24 27.76 0.37
C GLN A 343 -137.21 26.70 -0.18
N VAL A 344 -136.72 25.49 -0.49
CA VAL A 344 -137.57 24.37 -0.90
C VAL A 344 -138.41 23.84 0.27
N GLU A 345 -137.86 23.78 1.48
CA GLU A 345 -138.59 23.40 2.69
C GLU A 345 -139.67 24.43 3.06
N GLN A 346 -139.37 25.74 2.98
CA GLN A 346 -140.38 26.79 3.10
C GLN A 346 -141.46 26.69 2.01
N GLY A 347 -141.07 26.43 0.76
CA GLY A 347 -142.00 26.23 -0.35
C GLY A 347 -142.93 25.04 -0.13
N ALA A 348 -142.42 23.93 0.42
CA ALA A 348 -143.23 22.78 0.81
C ALA A 348 -144.21 23.12 1.94
N GLY A 349 -143.79 23.92 2.93
CA GLY A 349 -144.68 24.45 3.98
C GLY A 349 -145.81 25.32 3.42
N VAL A 350 -145.52 26.20 2.45
CA VAL A 350 -146.54 27.02 1.77
C VAL A 350 -147.50 26.15 0.94
N MET A 351 -147.03 25.09 0.31
CA MET A 351 -147.90 24.13 -0.39
C MET A 351 -148.80 23.35 0.57
N ALA A 352 -148.32 22.99 1.76
CA ALA A 352 -149.13 22.34 2.78
C ALA A 352 -150.23 23.27 3.32
N GLN A 353 -149.92 24.55 3.55
CA GLN A 353 -150.94 25.55 3.92
C GLN A 353 -151.98 25.72 2.80
N LEU A 354 -151.55 25.82 1.54
CA LEU A 354 -152.45 25.93 0.40
C LEU A 354 -153.37 24.70 0.24
N GLU A 355 -152.94 23.51 0.66
CA GLU A 355 -153.80 22.31 0.72
C GLU A 355 -154.89 22.44 1.78
N GLU A 356 -154.57 22.99 2.96
CA GLU A 356 -155.52 23.26 4.04
C GLU A 356 -156.55 24.34 3.63
N ASP A 357 -156.08 25.47 3.12
CA ASP A 357 -156.92 26.56 2.61
C ASP A 357 -157.86 26.07 1.48
N SER A 358 -157.35 25.22 0.58
CA SER A 358 -158.16 24.61 -0.49
C SER A 358 -159.23 23.65 0.04
N ARG A 359 -158.96 22.99 1.18
CA ARG A 359 -159.90 22.09 1.85
C ARG A 359 -161.04 22.87 2.52
N GLU A 360 -160.75 24.04 3.09
CA GLU A 360 -161.77 24.98 3.59
C GLU A 360 -162.66 25.51 2.46
N VAL A 361 -162.08 25.92 1.32
CA VAL A 361 -162.85 26.34 0.12
C VAL A 361 -163.76 25.22 -0.40
N GLY A 362 -163.31 23.96 -0.36
CA GLY A 362 -164.13 22.79 -0.67
C GLY A 362 -165.37 22.67 0.23
N GLN A 363 -165.21 22.94 1.52
CA GLN A 363 -166.30 22.92 2.50
C GLN A 363 -167.34 24.04 2.26
N VAL A 364 -166.89 25.22 1.82
CA VAL A 364 -167.78 26.34 1.42
C VAL A 364 -168.59 25.99 0.17
N LEU A 365 -167.99 25.28 -0.81
CA LEU A 365 -168.68 24.84 -2.04
C LEU A 365 -169.79 23.79 -1.77
N GLU A 366 -169.63 22.95 -0.74
CA GLU A 366 -170.66 22.00 -0.33
C GLU A 366 -171.92 22.72 0.21
N VAL A 367 -171.73 23.76 1.04
CA VAL A 367 -172.82 24.61 1.57
C VAL A 367 -173.60 25.30 0.44
N ILE A 368 -172.90 25.78 -0.60
CA ILE A 368 -173.53 26.48 -1.74
C ILE A 368 -174.48 25.56 -2.52
N ASN A 369 -174.11 24.27 -2.72
CA ASN A 369 -174.95 23.32 -3.44
C ASN A 369 -176.25 22.95 -2.69
N GLY A 370 -176.26 23.03 -1.35
CA GLY A 370 -177.43 22.63 -0.54
C GLY A 370 -178.67 23.52 -0.70
N ILE A 371 -178.52 24.76 -1.18
CA ILE A 371 -179.58 25.80 -1.12
C ILE A 371 -180.43 25.87 -2.41
N ALA A 372 -179.98 25.29 -3.53
CA ALA A 372 -180.50 25.60 -4.87
C ALA A 372 -181.70 24.75 -5.37
N ALA A 373 -182.18 23.76 -4.60
CA ALA A 373 -182.97 22.65 -5.15
C ALA A 373 -184.43 22.92 -5.65
N PRO A 374 -185.32 23.71 -5.00
CA PRO A 374 -186.78 23.59 -5.25
C PRO A 374 -187.41 24.36 -6.44
N TRP A 375 -186.71 25.26 -7.13
CA TRP A 375 -187.33 26.27 -8.02
C TRP A 375 -187.61 25.82 -9.48
N ARG A 376 -188.35 24.72 -9.74
CA ARG A 376 -188.60 24.30 -11.15
C ARG A 376 -189.86 23.47 -11.52
N SER A 377 -191.09 23.91 -11.19
CA SER A 377 -192.31 23.24 -11.74
C SER A 377 -193.63 24.05 -11.79
N ALA A 378 -193.75 25.09 -12.64
CA ALA A 378 -195.07 25.61 -13.04
C ALA A 378 -195.09 26.41 -14.37
N ARG A 379 -195.87 25.93 -15.36
CA ARG A 379 -196.17 26.56 -16.69
C ARG A 379 -194.95 26.64 -17.65
N ARG A 380 -195.09 26.58 -18.99
CA ARG A 380 -196.28 26.71 -19.88
C ARG A 380 -196.16 25.92 -21.21
N ASN A 381 -197.30 25.72 -21.88
CA ASN A 381 -197.55 25.22 -23.26
C ASN A 381 -198.97 25.72 -23.70
N PRO A 382 -199.60 25.43 -24.87
CA PRO A 382 -199.22 24.65 -26.09
C PRO A 382 -199.04 25.61 -27.31
N PRO A 383 -199.34 25.31 -28.62
CA PRO A 383 -200.59 24.74 -29.21
C PRO A 383 -200.36 23.71 -30.35
N ARG A 384 -201.26 23.66 -31.36
CA ARG A 384 -201.24 22.84 -32.62
C ARG A 384 -201.76 23.68 -33.81
N ARG A 385 -201.37 23.31 -35.04
CA ARG A 385 -202.24 23.17 -36.25
C ARG A 385 -201.48 22.30 -37.28
N SER A 386 -202.09 21.45 -38.10
CA SER A 386 -203.41 20.77 -38.05
C SER A 386 -203.51 19.71 -39.15
N ALA A 387 -203.88 18.49 -38.79
CA ALA A 387 -204.37 17.40 -39.67
C ALA A 387 -205.24 16.47 -38.78
N PRO A 388 -206.21 15.75 -39.36
CA PRO A 388 -207.63 15.82 -38.95
C PRO A 388 -207.91 15.42 -37.50
#